data_AF-A0A8C2CR77-F1
#
_entry.id   AF-A0A8C2CR77-F1
#
_cell.length_a   1.000
_cell.length_b   1.000
_cell.length_c   1.000
_cell.angle_alpha   90.00
_cell.angle_beta   90.00
_cell.angle_gamma   90.00
#
_symmetry.space_group_name_H-M   'P 1'
#
loop_
_entity.id
_entity.type
_entity.pdbx_description
1 polymer ?
#
loop_
_entity_poly.entity_id
_entity_poly.type
_entity_poly.pdbx_seq_one_letter_code
_entity_poly.pdbx_strand_id
1 'polypeptide(L)'
;MPVCDICCEELPSEAEMRTHLLLSHMENVMACPFCSLSGVSYDELSFHISIAHIDKDCQDTKTTVVDSGQENLNDWTAQRPSSTKTSNVNVKNMDKGISTSPKSSPPAVARASGAIKLVRTTPTSSNNATRERKDGRRKSKQKRLSSPLKEGCFSCPMCSLVCKDCFILQEHVELHLQDQDAAEGAGPEAGTSTEASSTSNGRSAVMHYECPMCSLSCPSSSSLQEHVELHLEYGSASATGHSSEDLTLARKLQEEEEQKWREAETRREAEDFKKLQKQFGLDNSGGYRKQMERTMERAVSRGQMVPAEFHRKKVEMLESLASGMDDGRSKTSGLVEALCRYYQKDASDCAHVWLCAETDHYSSSEGDKGWGCGYRNFQMLLSSLHRMEQYNLLPVSVPSIPRVQALIEEAWGQGADPQGASHFNHRLQGTRAWIGATEIYAVFTSLSVKARIVDFHKPTGPGDTHPRLFEWVKQYFSHSASRVARLPPKVVQTTLPPIYLQHQGHSRSIIGVEQKVNGNLCLLLFDPGCAPREMRRVLSQDTAATMVRRMRKFSGGLKHRQYQAVAVEGLLTPEEKRSRILNSRTLCAEKIP
;
A
#
# COMPACT_ATOMS: atom_id res chain seq x y z
N MET A 1 -45.84 7.85 -6.29
CA MET A 1 -45.79 8.19 -4.86
C MET A 1 -44.55 9.03 -4.66
N PRO A 2 -44.64 10.29 -4.20
CA PRO A 2 -43.46 11.08 -3.89
C PRO A 2 -42.68 10.45 -2.72
N VAL A 3 -41.35 10.46 -2.79
CA VAL A 3 -40.45 9.79 -1.82
C VAL A 3 -39.69 10.85 -1.03
N CYS A 4 -39.63 10.74 0.29
CA CYS A 4 -38.93 11.71 1.13
C CYS A 4 -37.40 11.61 0.93
N ASP A 5 -36.76 12.67 0.43
CA ASP A 5 -35.31 12.71 0.19
C ASP A 5 -34.44 12.61 1.47
N ILE A 6 -35.05 12.67 2.66
CA ILE A 6 -34.35 12.65 3.96
C ILE A 6 -34.32 11.24 4.57
N CYS A 7 -35.44 10.51 4.55
CA CYS A 7 -35.56 9.16 5.12
C CYS A 7 -35.89 8.05 4.09
N CYS A 8 -36.06 8.40 2.82
CA CYS A 8 -36.45 7.50 1.72
C CYS A 8 -37.82 6.80 1.88
N GLU A 9 -38.72 7.36 2.69
CA GLU A 9 -40.09 6.83 2.85
C GLU A 9 -40.98 7.23 1.67
N GLU A 10 -41.70 6.28 1.07
CA GLU A 10 -42.64 6.55 -0.03
C GLU A 10 -44.01 6.93 0.52
N LEU A 11 -44.55 8.07 0.09
CA LEU A 11 -45.82 8.61 0.57
C LEU A 11 -46.85 8.66 -0.56
N PRO A 12 -48.14 8.38 -0.31
CA PRO A 12 -49.13 8.24 -1.37
C PRO A 12 -49.52 9.58 -2.01
N SER A 13 -49.32 10.71 -1.32
CA SER A 13 -49.66 12.05 -1.83
C SER A 13 -48.62 13.12 -1.50
N GLU A 14 -48.59 14.18 -2.32
CA GLU A 14 -47.73 15.35 -2.13
C GLU A 14 -48.19 16.25 -0.94
N ALA A 15 -49.44 16.07 -0.50
CA ALA A 15 -49.95 16.69 0.72
C ALA A 15 -49.39 15.98 1.96
N GLU A 16 -49.40 14.64 1.96
CA GLU A 16 -48.78 13.84 3.03
C GLU A 16 -47.27 14.00 3.08
N MET A 17 -46.59 14.18 1.94
CA MET A 17 -45.17 14.56 1.94
C MET A 17 -44.91 15.87 2.70
N ARG A 18 -45.74 16.90 2.51
CA ARG A 18 -45.60 18.16 3.25
C ARG A 18 -45.84 17.95 4.75
N THR A 19 -46.85 17.17 5.12
CA THR A 19 -47.14 16.83 6.53
C THR A 19 -46.04 15.99 7.17
N HIS A 20 -45.49 14.99 6.45
CA HIS A 20 -44.37 14.17 6.89
C HIS A 20 -43.09 15.00 7.05
N LEU A 21 -42.77 15.89 6.12
CA LEU A 21 -41.64 16.82 6.28
C LEU A 21 -41.83 17.71 7.51
N LEU A 22 -43.05 18.19 7.76
CA LEU A 22 -43.38 19.05 8.90
C LEU A 22 -43.27 18.31 10.26
N LEU A 23 -43.83 17.10 10.36
CA LEU A 23 -43.92 16.32 11.61
C LEU A 23 -42.69 15.47 11.90
N SER A 24 -42.03 14.92 10.87
CA SER A 24 -40.92 13.97 11.05
C SER A 24 -39.53 14.62 10.93
N HIS A 25 -39.43 15.79 10.29
CA HIS A 25 -38.14 16.45 10.00
C HIS A 25 -38.07 17.94 10.38
N MET A 26 -39.19 18.56 10.77
CA MET A 26 -39.26 20.00 11.09
C MET A 26 -39.82 20.33 12.49
N GLU A 27 -39.80 19.38 13.43
CA GLU A 27 -40.01 19.70 14.84
C GLU A 27 -38.85 20.55 15.40
N ASN A 28 -39.08 21.86 15.43
CA ASN A 28 -38.26 22.86 16.12
C ASN A 28 -38.36 22.68 17.66
N VAL A 29 -37.82 21.59 18.19
CA VAL A 29 -37.58 21.44 19.63
C VAL A 29 -36.08 21.61 19.91
N MET A 30 -35.54 22.74 19.47
CA MET A 30 -34.23 23.19 19.93
C MET A 30 -34.38 23.68 21.38
N ALA A 31 -33.69 22.98 22.29
CA ALA A 31 -33.63 23.29 23.71
C ALA A 31 -32.30 23.94 24.06
N CYS A 32 -32.31 24.84 25.04
CA CYS A 32 -31.07 25.40 25.59
C CYS A 32 -30.32 24.32 26.38
N PRO A 33 -29.04 24.05 26.10
CA PRO A 33 -28.27 23.06 26.85
C PRO A 33 -27.88 23.55 28.26
N PHE A 34 -28.22 24.80 28.61
CA PHE A 34 -27.84 25.44 29.87
C PHE A 34 -29.04 25.78 30.78
N CYS A 35 -30.28 25.63 30.32
CA CYS A 35 -31.50 25.87 31.12
C CYS A 35 -32.72 25.12 30.54
N SER A 36 -33.87 25.18 31.21
CA SER A 36 -35.10 24.47 30.80
C SER A 36 -35.86 25.08 29.61
N LEU A 37 -35.29 26.03 28.86
CA LEU A 37 -35.95 26.64 27.70
C LEU A 37 -35.96 25.67 26.51
N SER A 38 -37.14 25.37 25.96
CA SER A 38 -37.31 24.50 24.79
C SER A 38 -38.46 24.97 23.89
N GLY A 39 -38.53 24.46 22.66
CA GLY A 39 -39.59 24.79 21.69
C GLY A 39 -39.43 26.17 21.04
N VAL A 40 -38.21 26.71 20.96
CA VAL A 40 -37.89 28.01 20.36
C VAL A 40 -37.16 27.85 19.02
N SER A 41 -37.25 28.87 18.16
CA SER A 41 -36.53 28.88 16.88
C SER A 41 -35.01 29.01 17.06
N TYR A 42 -34.23 28.68 16.02
CA TYR A 42 -32.75 28.74 16.08
C TYR A 42 -32.24 30.14 16.46
N ASP A 43 -32.82 31.19 15.86
CA ASP A 43 -32.39 32.57 16.09
C ASP A 43 -32.76 33.04 17.50
N GLU A 44 -33.92 32.65 18.02
CA GLU A 44 -34.33 32.91 19.40
C GLU A 44 -33.47 32.15 20.41
N LEU A 45 -33.08 30.91 20.11
CA LEU A 45 -32.18 30.13 20.97
C LEU A 45 -30.76 30.71 20.98
N SER A 46 -30.25 31.09 19.81
CA SER A 46 -28.94 31.74 19.67
C SER A 46 -28.89 33.08 20.40
N PHE A 47 -29.96 33.88 20.29
CA PHE A 47 -30.13 35.10 21.06
C PHE A 47 -30.25 34.83 22.58
N HIS A 48 -31.02 33.82 22.99
CA HIS A 48 -31.12 33.43 24.39
C HIS A 48 -29.75 33.01 24.96
N ILE A 49 -28.98 32.18 24.25
CA ILE A 49 -27.66 31.72 24.70
C ILE A 49 -26.67 32.89 24.84
N SER A 50 -26.68 33.82 23.87
CA SER A 50 -25.79 34.98 23.89
C SER A 50 -26.16 36.08 24.90
N ILE A 51 -27.36 36.05 25.50
CA ILE A 51 -27.79 37.01 26.53
C ILE A 51 -27.84 36.38 27.93
N ALA A 52 -28.29 35.13 28.06
CA ALA A 52 -28.49 34.49 29.37
C ALA A 52 -27.28 33.70 29.88
N HIS A 53 -26.34 33.34 29.01
CA HIS A 53 -25.20 32.46 29.35
C HIS A 53 -23.82 33.05 29.01
N ILE A 54 -23.74 34.35 28.66
CA ILE A 54 -22.47 35.10 28.63
C ILE A 54 -22.23 35.73 30.00
N ASP A 55 -21.67 34.92 30.91
CA ASP A 55 -20.49 35.26 31.72
C ASP A 55 -20.27 34.17 32.77
N LYS A 56 -19.30 33.29 32.50
CA LYS A 56 -18.61 32.48 33.51
C LYS A 56 -17.34 31.87 32.95
N ASP A 57 -16.30 32.70 32.86
CA ASP A 57 -14.98 32.20 33.21
C ASP A 57 -14.09 33.28 33.83
N CYS A 58 -13.31 32.89 34.84
CA CYS A 58 -12.20 33.62 35.46
C CYS A 58 -12.48 34.83 36.39
N GLN A 59 -12.82 34.54 37.65
CA GLN A 59 -12.03 35.00 38.82
C GLN A 59 -12.46 34.27 40.11
N ASP A 60 -11.66 33.30 40.58
CA ASP A 60 -10.84 33.48 41.80
C ASP A 60 -10.06 32.21 42.21
N THR A 61 -8.88 32.40 42.80
CA THR A 61 -8.05 31.33 43.37
C THR A 61 -7.86 31.52 44.87
N LYS A 62 -8.20 30.48 45.66
CA LYS A 62 -8.05 30.38 47.15
C LYS A 62 -9.02 31.31 47.90
N THR A 63 -9.72 30.91 48.97
CA THR A 63 -9.24 30.15 50.15
C THR A 63 -10.43 29.44 50.86
N THR A 64 -10.13 28.59 51.83
CA THR A 64 -11.04 27.72 52.63
C THR A 64 -12.01 28.42 53.59
N VAL A 65 -13.07 27.67 53.99
CA VAL A 65 -13.84 27.68 55.28
C VAL A 65 -15.34 28.08 55.22
N VAL A 66 -16.19 27.02 55.23
CA VAL A 66 -17.41 26.77 56.07
C VAL A 66 -18.67 27.68 56.03
N ASP A 67 -19.79 26.98 55.81
CA ASP A 67 -21.19 27.13 56.31
C ASP A 67 -22.38 27.64 55.47
N SER A 68 -23.48 26.95 55.80
CA SER A 68 -24.93 26.93 55.51
C SER A 68 -25.76 28.22 55.30
N GLY A 69 -27.01 28.01 54.85
CA GLY A 69 -28.13 28.97 54.89
C GLY A 69 -28.60 29.44 53.51
N GLN A 70 -29.50 28.76 52.79
CA GLN A 70 -30.98 28.79 52.90
C GLN A 70 -31.66 30.15 52.59
N GLU A 71 -32.62 30.07 51.65
CA GLU A 71 -33.88 30.82 51.53
C GLU A 71 -34.03 32.15 50.74
N ASN A 72 -35.02 32.09 49.82
CA ASN A 72 -36.06 33.10 49.49
C ASN A 72 -35.67 34.36 48.68
N LEU A 73 -36.54 34.94 47.83
CA LEU A 73 -37.79 34.50 47.14
C LEU A 73 -38.16 35.61 46.10
N ASN A 74 -39.01 35.30 45.12
CA ASN A 74 -39.65 36.22 44.13
C ASN A 74 -38.67 36.76 43.05
N ASP A 75 -38.80 36.51 41.74
CA ASP A 75 -39.97 36.38 40.84
C ASP A 75 -40.82 37.67 40.73
N TRP A 76 -40.96 38.21 39.52
CA TRP A 76 -42.24 38.45 38.82
C TRP A 76 -42.06 39.31 37.56
N THR A 77 -42.54 38.77 36.43
CA THR A 77 -43.10 39.46 35.23
C THR A 77 -42.39 40.72 34.68
N ALA A 78 -41.73 40.69 33.52
CA ALA A 78 -42.28 40.52 32.17
C ALA A 78 -43.29 41.60 31.71
N GLN A 79 -42.87 42.48 30.78
CA GLN A 79 -43.68 42.91 29.63
C GLN A 79 -42.84 43.49 28.47
N ARG A 80 -43.16 43.01 27.26
CA ARG A 80 -42.73 43.46 25.93
C ARG A 80 -43.54 44.72 25.50
N PRO A 81 -43.38 45.27 24.28
CA PRO A 81 -42.15 45.70 23.57
C PRO A 81 -42.36 47.10 22.93
N SER A 82 -41.43 47.57 22.08
CA SER A 82 -41.69 47.85 20.63
C SER A 82 -40.75 48.89 20.00
N SER A 83 -40.30 48.59 18.77
CA SER A 83 -40.00 49.58 17.71
C SER A 83 -38.80 50.56 17.94
N THR A 84 -38.09 51.10 16.95
CA THR A 84 -38.09 50.91 15.50
C THR A 84 -36.76 51.38 14.88
N LYS A 85 -36.53 51.04 13.60
CA LYS A 85 -35.80 51.84 12.58
C LYS A 85 -34.28 52.09 12.76
N THR A 86 -33.52 51.26 12.02
CA THR A 86 -32.67 51.68 10.89
C THR A 86 -32.22 53.15 10.78
N SER A 87 -30.90 53.36 10.68
CA SER A 87 -30.31 54.23 9.64
C SER A 87 -28.81 53.97 9.44
N ASN A 88 -28.39 53.80 8.18
CA ASN A 88 -27.00 53.73 7.74
C ASN A 88 -26.28 55.08 7.86
N VAL A 89 -24.97 55.07 8.14
CA VAL A 89 -23.86 55.85 7.50
C VAL A 89 -22.57 55.15 8.01
N ASN A 90 -21.77 54.39 7.27
CA ASN A 90 -21.00 54.61 6.03
C ASN A 90 -19.78 55.57 6.19
N VAL A 91 -18.77 55.37 5.34
CA VAL A 91 -17.71 56.33 4.92
C VAL A 91 -16.37 56.32 5.69
N LYS A 92 -15.46 55.48 5.17
CA LYS A 92 -14.02 55.76 4.85
C LYS A 92 -12.99 55.95 5.98
N ASN A 93 -11.68 55.94 5.70
CA ASN A 93 -10.80 55.14 4.82
C ASN A 93 -9.34 55.63 5.03
N MET A 94 -8.34 54.85 4.62
CA MET A 94 -6.91 55.21 4.47
C MET A 94 -6.09 55.48 5.75
N ASP A 95 -4.74 55.44 5.74
CA ASP A 95 -3.73 54.60 5.03
C ASP A 95 -2.32 54.98 5.58
N LYS A 96 -1.30 54.15 5.33
CA LYS A 96 0.14 54.31 5.69
C LYS A 96 0.46 54.21 7.20
N GLY A 97 1.52 53.56 7.66
CA GLY A 97 2.60 52.83 6.97
C GLY A 97 3.94 53.56 7.00
N ILE A 98 4.92 53.04 7.77
CA ILE A 98 6.38 53.24 7.61
C ILE A 98 7.12 52.16 8.44
N SER A 99 8.33 51.81 8.00
CA SER A 99 9.21 50.76 8.54
C SER A 99 10.42 51.35 9.26
N THR A 100 10.94 50.67 10.30
CA THR A 100 12.39 50.64 10.64
C THR A 100 12.76 49.45 11.53
N SER A 101 13.98 48.93 11.36
CA SER A 101 14.65 47.98 12.27
C SER A 101 15.84 48.66 12.98
N PRO A 102 16.44 48.02 14.00
CA PRO A 102 17.90 47.88 13.97
C PRO A 102 18.45 46.53 14.48
N LYS A 103 19.77 46.33 14.34
CA LYS A 103 20.56 45.14 14.72
C LYS A 103 21.47 45.43 15.94
N SER A 104 21.83 44.41 16.73
CA SER A 104 23.11 44.37 17.48
C SER A 104 23.47 42.97 18.05
N SER A 105 24.78 42.69 18.16
CA SER A 105 25.48 41.56 18.84
C SER A 105 26.98 41.95 18.96
N PRO A 106 27.92 41.22 19.60
CA PRO A 106 27.89 40.09 20.57
C PRO A 106 28.71 40.44 21.87
N PRO A 107 29.22 39.47 22.68
CA PRO A 107 30.62 38.96 22.49
C PRO A 107 30.85 37.47 22.89
N ALA A 108 32.10 37.00 22.91
CA ALA A 108 32.51 35.58 23.06
C ALA A 108 33.69 35.35 24.05
N VAL A 109 33.88 34.10 24.52
CA VAL A 109 35.06 33.61 25.27
C VAL A 109 35.36 32.13 24.88
N ALA A 110 36.61 31.67 25.01
CA ALA A 110 37.11 30.36 24.51
C ALA A 110 38.06 29.61 25.48
N ARG A 111 38.41 28.37 25.10
CA ARG A 111 39.30 27.34 25.75
C ARG A 111 38.60 26.35 26.72
N ALA A 112 39.07 25.10 26.93
CA ALA A 112 39.87 24.15 26.12
C ALA A 112 39.94 22.76 26.84
N SER A 113 40.28 21.70 26.10
CA SER A 113 40.86 20.41 26.57
C SER A 113 39.99 19.40 27.35
N GLY A 114 40.13 18.12 26.99
CA GLY A 114 39.58 16.98 27.74
C GLY A 114 39.34 15.73 26.86
N ALA A 115 40.33 14.85 26.73
CA ALA A 115 40.22 13.60 25.97
C ALA A 115 40.40 12.38 26.87
N ILE A 116 39.57 11.35 26.72
CA ILE A 116 39.79 10.00 27.29
C ILE A 116 39.58 8.96 26.19
N LYS A 117 40.42 7.92 26.21
CA LYS A 117 40.60 6.93 25.13
C LYS A 117 40.95 5.56 25.75
N LEU A 118 40.22 4.51 25.36
CA LEU A 118 40.63 3.10 25.51
C LEU A 118 39.90 2.31 24.38
N VAL A 119 40.50 1.63 23.39
CA VAL A 119 41.60 0.63 23.38
C VAL A 119 41.14 -0.69 24.02
N ARG A 120 41.28 -1.89 23.44
CA ARG A 120 41.64 -2.44 22.10
C ARG A 120 41.55 -3.99 22.22
N THR A 121 41.26 -4.73 21.15
CA THR A 121 42.08 -5.89 20.67
C THR A 121 41.56 -6.53 19.38
N THR A 122 42.45 -6.60 18.39
CA THR A 122 42.50 -7.66 17.36
C THR A 122 43.51 -8.73 17.82
N PRO A 123 43.58 -9.90 17.15
CA PRO A 123 44.75 -10.10 16.29
C PRO A 123 44.47 -10.75 14.92
N THR A 124 45.50 -10.75 14.07
CA THR A 124 45.55 -11.02 12.61
C THR A 124 46.30 -12.30 12.23
N SER A 125 45.95 -12.90 11.07
CA SER A 125 46.85 -13.58 10.08
C SER A 125 45.95 -14.10 8.93
N SER A 126 46.14 -13.79 7.63
CA SER A 126 47.18 -14.25 6.65
C SER A 126 47.21 -15.79 6.46
N ASN A 127 47.33 -16.41 5.26
CA ASN A 127 47.64 -15.96 3.89
C ASN A 127 47.13 -16.93 2.79
N ASN A 128 47.02 -16.42 1.54
CA ASN A 128 47.24 -17.05 0.21
C ASN A 128 46.45 -18.26 -0.37
N ALA A 129 46.00 -18.07 -1.64
CA ALA A 129 45.98 -18.96 -2.83
C ALA A 129 45.37 -20.40 -2.75
N THR A 130 44.70 -20.96 -3.77
CA THR A 130 45.05 -20.99 -5.22
C THR A 130 43.80 -21.32 -6.10
N ARG A 131 43.93 -21.21 -7.44
CA ARG A 131 43.02 -21.75 -8.47
C ARG A 131 42.91 -23.31 -8.36
N GLU A 132 42.00 -24.06 -9.00
CA GLU A 132 41.30 -23.86 -10.28
C GLU A 132 40.06 -24.79 -10.47
N ARG A 133 39.20 -24.44 -11.44
CA ARG A 133 38.09 -25.17 -12.11
C ARG A 133 37.78 -26.65 -11.76
N LYS A 134 36.47 -26.93 -11.59
CA LYS A 134 35.71 -27.83 -12.49
C LYS A 134 34.21 -27.53 -12.50
N ASP A 135 33.59 -27.81 -13.64
CA ASP A 135 32.18 -27.51 -14.00
C ASP A 135 31.25 -28.68 -13.65
N GLY A 136 29.94 -28.46 -13.47
CA GLY A 136 29.02 -29.56 -13.13
C GLY A 136 27.64 -29.22 -12.53
N ARG A 137 26.74 -28.62 -13.33
CA ARG A 137 25.30 -28.98 -13.40
C ARG A 137 24.51 -29.16 -12.07
N ARG A 138 24.04 -28.08 -11.45
CA ARG A 138 23.03 -28.14 -10.36
C ARG A 138 21.61 -28.38 -10.92
N LYS A 139 20.96 -29.47 -10.47
CA LYS A 139 19.48 -29.59 -10.45
C LYS A 139 18.98 -29.55 -9.00
N SER A 140 18.03 -28.66 -8.77
CA SER A 140 17.07 -28.59 -7.66
C SER A 140 17.03 -29.72 -6.61
N LYS A 141 17.33 -29.38 -5.35
CA LYS A 141 16.71 -30.03 -4.17
C LYS A 141 15.84 -29.01 -3.44
N GLN A 142 14.56 -29.31 -3.28
CA GLN A 142 13.65 -28.51 -2.45
C GLN A 142 14.01 -28.66 -0.97
N LYS A 143 13.89 -27.54 -0.25
CA LYS A 143 14.20 -27.43 1.18
C LYS A 143 12.91 -27.69 1.97
N ARG A 144 12.66 -28.93 2.40
CA ARG A 144 11.62 -29.19 3.42
C ARG A 144 12.19 -28.90 4.81
N LEU A 145 11.33 -28.35 5.66
CA LEU A 145 11.67 -27.83 6.99
C LEU A 145 11.82 -28.99 7.98
N SER A 146 12.83 -28.89 8.83
CA SER A 146 13.10 -29.82 9.92
C SER A 146 12.14 -29.62 11.08
N SER A 147 11.71 -30.73 11.70
CA SER A 147 11.08 -30.79 13.02
C SER A 147 11.62 -32.04 13.74
N PRO A 148 11.64 -32.09 15.09
CA PRO A 148 12.61 -32.92 15.81
C PRO A 148 12.23 -34.40 15.80
N LEU A 149 13.14 -35.26 15.37
CA LEU A 149 13.04 -36.70 15.57
C LEU A 149 13.32 -37.03 17.05
N LYS A 150 12.41 -37.77 17.69
CA LYS A 150 12.75 -38.57 18.87
C LYS A 150 13.59 -39.76 18.40
N GLU A 151 14.74 -39.98 19.01
CA GLU A 151 15.56 -41.17 18.79
C GLU A 151 14.78 -42.40 19.29
N GLY A 152 14.38 -43.27 18.36
CA GLY A 152 13.70 -44.53 18.66
C GLY A 152 14.72 -45.67 18.72
N CYS A 153 14.81 -46.34 19.86
CA CYS A 153 15.56 -47.57 19.99
C CYS A 153 14.67 -48.77 19.64
N PHE A 154 15.13 -49.64 18.76
CA PHE A 154 14.42 -50.82 18.26
C PHE A 154 15.07 -52.10 18.82
N SER A 155 14.33 -52.89 19.60
CA SER A 155 14.79 -54.15 20.17
C SER A 155 14.61 -55.33 19.21
N CYS A 156 15.57 -56.23 19.17
CA CYS A 156 15.46 -57.49 18.44
C CYS A 156 14.44 -58.43 19.10
N PRO A 157 13.57 -59.13 18.33
CA PRO A 157 12.68 -60.14 18.88
C PRO A 157 13.37 -61.49 19.16
N MET A 158 14.52 -61.74 18.51
CA MET A 158 15.27 -63.01 18.62
C MET A 158 16.34 -62.98 19.73
N CYS A 159 16.77 -61.79 20.17
CA CYS A 159 17.74 -61.63 21.26
C CYS A 159 17.62 -60.26 21.95
N SER A 160 18.32 -60.05 23.07
CA SER A 160 18.24 -58.82 23.87
C SER A 160 18.97 -57.59 23.27
N LEU A 161 19.37 -57.60 21.99
CA LEU A 161 20.05 -56.47 21.36
C LEU A 161 19.08 -55.32 21.07
N VAL A 162 19.51 -54.08 21.32
CA VAL A 162 18.72 -52.87 21.06
C VAL A 162 19.49 -51.94 20.11
N CYS A 163 18.98 -51.80 18.90
CA CYS A 163 19.56 -51.01 17.82
C CYS A 163 19.00 -49.58 17.79
N LYS A 164 19.78 -48.61 17.33
CA LYS A 164 19.37 -47.19 17.22
C LYS A 164 18.75 -46.81 15.87
N ASP A 165 18.71 -47.76 14.94
CA ASP A 165 18.23 -47.60 13.58
C ASP A 165 17.52 -48.90 13.16
N CYS A 166 16.41 -48.79 12.43
CA CYS A 166 15.64 -49.93 11.96
C CYS A 166 16.36 -50.76 10.89
N PHE A 167 17.23 -50.14 10.07
CA PHE A 167 18.00 -50.87 9.06
C PHE A 167 19.06 -51.78 9.70
N ILE A 168 19.68 -51.33 10.80
CA ILE A 168 20.64 -52.14 11.58
C ILE A 168 19.92 -53.26 12.35
N LEU A 169 18.68 -53.04 12.79
CA LEU A 169 17.87 -54.12 13.36
C LEU A 169 17.52 -55.16 12.28
N GLN A 170 17.15 -54.74 11.07
CA GLN A 170 16.81 -55.68 10.00
C GLN A 170 18.00 -56.58 9.63
N GLU A 171 19.18 -56.00 9.38
CA GLU A 171 20.42 -56.75 9.10
C GLU A 171 20.77 -57.73 10.25
N HIS A 172 20.55 -57.31 11.50
CA HIS A 172 20.76 -58.18 12.66
C HIS A 172 19.75 -59.33 12.77
N VAL A 173 18.48 -59.13 12.42
CA VAL A 173 17.47 -60.21 12.39
C VAL A 173 17.72 -61.18 11.23
N GLU A 174 18.16 -60.67 10.07
CA GLU A 174 18.56 -61.51 8.93
C GLU A 174 19.76 -62.41 9.29
N LEU A 175 20.71 -61.94 10.11
CA LEU A 175 21.78 -62.78 10.68
C LEU A 175 21.27 -63.88 11.60
N HIS A 176 20.27 -63.63 12.47
CA HIS A 176 19.68 -64.69 13.31
C HIS A 176 18.98 -65.80 12.51
N LEU A 177 18.46 -65.47 11.32
CA LEU A 177 17.85 -66.45 10.43
C LEU A 177 18.93 -67.27 9.70
N GLN A 178 20.00 -66.62 9.24
CA GLN A 178 21.14 -67.29 8.59
C GLN A 178 21.98 -68.16 9.56
N ASP A 179 22.12 -67.75 10.81
CA ASP A 179 22.79 -68.56 11.85
C ASP A 179 21.93 -69.77 12.28
N GLN A 180 20.59 -69.70 12.17
CA GLN A 180 19.72 -70.87 12.41
C GLN A 180 19.88 -71.92 11.29
N ASP A 181 19.98 -71.49 10.02
CA ASP A 181 20.28 -72.39 8.90
C ASP A 181 21.70 -73.01 9.00
N ALA A 182 22.63 -72.36 9.71
CA ALA A 182 23.98 -72.88 9.97
C ALA A 182 24.08 -73.77 11.23
N ALA A 183 23.20 -73.57 12.23
CA ALA A 183 23.26 -74.24 13.52
C ALA A 183 22.73 -75.70 13.53
N GLU A 184 21.98 -76.14 12.51
CA GLU A 184 21.75 -77.58 12.30
C GLU A 184 23.03 -78.33 11.85
N GLY A 185 24.15 -77.60 11.65
CA GLY A 185 25.41 -78.12 11.10
C GLY A 185 26.52 -78.53 12.08
N ALA A 186 26.36 -78.44 13.41
CA ALA A 186 27.36 -78.94 14.37
C ALA A 186 26.81 -79.25 15.78
N GLY A 187 27.22 -80.38 16.37
CA GLY A 187 26.77 -80.84 17.69
C GLY A 187 27.45 -80.20 18.92
N PRO A 188 26.95 -80.44 20.15
CA PRO A 188 27.10 -79.51 21.29
C PRO A 188 27.92 -80.05 22.48
N GLU A 189 28.53 -79.16 23.27
CA GLU A 189 28.87 -79.33 24.71
C GLU A 189 29.04 -77.94 25.39
N ALA A 190 28.92 -77.74 26.72
CA ALA A 190 28.11 -78.37 27.78
C ALA A 190 28.26 -77.60 29.11
N GLY A 191 27.24 -77.68 29.99
CA GLY A 191 27.35 -77.41 31.45
C GLY A 191 26.59 -76.17 31.98
N THR A 192 25.99 -76.18 33.17
CA THR A 192 25.76 -77.24 34.20
C THR A 192 24.78 -76.65 35.25
N SER A 193 23.99 -77.34 36.08
CA SER A 193 23.78 -78.76 36.44
C SER A 193 22.28 -78.97 36.80
N THR A 194 21.89 -80.19 37.25
CA THR A 194 20.77 -80.43 38.23
C THR A 194 19.33 -80.14 37.75
N GLU A 195 18.34 -81.06 37.77
CA GLU A 195 18.26 -82.52 38.02
C GLU A 195 16.81 -82.97 37.67
N ALA A 196 16.41 -84.25 37.57
CA ALA A 196 17.06 -85.54 37.83
C ALA A 196 16.50 -86.66 36.91
N SER A 197 17.03 -87.88 37.08
CA SER A 197 16.41 -89.20 36.88
C SER A 197 15.34 -89.39 35.77
N SER A 198 15.71 -89.77 34.53
CA SER A 198 15.91 -91.17 34.07
C SER A 198 14.61 -92.00 33.92
N THR A 199 14.33 -92.80 32.88
CA THR A 199 14.98 -93.19 31.59
C THR A 199 13.97 -94.13 30.85
N SER A 200 13.94 -94.39 29.54
CA SER A 200 14.49 -93.76 28.32
C SER A 200 14.05 -94.57 27.07
N ASN A 201 13.68 -93.95 25.95
CA ASN A 201 13.70 -94.57 24.60
C ASN A 201 13.42 -93.51 23.52
N GLY A 202 14.33 -93.35 22.55
CA GLY A 202 14.17 -92.39 21.45
C GLY A 202 13.46 -92.97 20.23
N ARG A 203 12.55 -92.19 19.63
CA ARG A 203 12.12 -92.34 18.22
C ARG A 203 11.84 -90.97 17.61
N SER A 204 12.60 -90.65 16.57
CA SER A 204 12.42 -89.59 15.55
C SER A 204 11.34 -88.53 15.82
N ALA A 205 11.76 -87.33 16.24
CA ALA A 205 10.89 -86.16 16.27
C ALA A 205 10.63 -85.68 14.84
N VAL A 206 9.41 -85.81 14.35
CA VAL A 206 8.94 -85.03 13.20
C VAL A 206 8.76 -83.60 13.70
N MET A 207 9.51 -82.65 13.14
CA MET A 207 9.29 -81.22 13.41
C MET A 207 7.93 -80.82 12.83
N HIS A 208 6.95 -80.68 13.71
CA HIS A 208 5.64 -80.17 13.36
C HIS A 208 5.68 -78.65 13.47
N TYR A 209 5.42 -77.97 12.36
CA TYR A 209 5.40 -76.51 12.31
C TYR A 209 3.99 -76.02 12.61
N GLU A 210 3.80 -75.33 13.74
CA GLU A 210 2.46 -74.87 14.16
C GLU A 210 2.09 -73.54 13.51
N CYS A 211 0.85 -73.45 13.01
CA CYS A 211 0.32 -72.22 12.44
C CYS A 211 0.05 -71.17 13.53
N PRO A 212 0.69 -69.98 13.48
CA PRO A 212 0.53 -68.97 14.54
C PRO A 212 -0.86 -68.32 14.58
N MET A 213 -1.73 -68.58 13.59
CA MET A 213 -3.08 -68.00 13.52
C MET A 213 -4.21 -68.96 13.91
N CYS A 214 -3.97 -70.27 13.94
CA CYS A 214 -5.00 -71.29 14.28
C CYS A 214 -4.46 -72.50 15.05
N SER A 215 -3.16 -72.54 15.33
CA SER A 215 -2.43 -73.62 16.00
C SER A 215 -2.54 -75.01 15.35
N LEU A 216 -2.83 -75.07 14.03
CA LEU A 216 -2.77 -76.32 13.28
C LEU A 216 -1.30 -76.75 13.09
N SER A 217 -0.98 -77.99 13.47
CA SER A 217 0.36 -78.57 13.32
C SER A 217 0.57 -79.13 11.90
N CYS A 218 1.45 -78.49 11.12
CA CYS A 218 1.76 -78.87 9.74
C CYS A 218 3.00 -79.78 9.65
N PRO A 219 3.04 -80.76 8.71
CA PRO A 219 4.11 -81.76 8.63
C PRO A 219 5.40 -81.27 7.95
N SER A 220 5.40 -80.08 7.34
CA SER A 220 6.58 -79.46 6.73
C SER A 220 6.44 -77.94 6.70
N SER A 221 7.56 -77.23 6.54
CA SER A 221 7.58 -75.77 6.38
C SER A 221 6.79 -75.31 5.14
N SER A 222 6.89 -76.02 4.01
CA SER A 222 6.12 -75.67 2.79
C SER A 222 4.61 -75.86 2.98
N SER A 223 4.17 -76.91 3.67
CA SER A 223 2.76 -77.13 3.96
C SER A 223 2.23 -76.19 5.05
N LEU A 224 3.08 -75.72 5.97
CA LEU A 224 2.72 -74.61 6.84
C LEU A 224 2.55 -73.33 6.01
N GLN A 225 3.46 -73.04 5.08
CA GLN A 225 3.39 -71.83 4.27
C GLN A 225 2.13 -71.81 3.38
N GLU A 226 1.81 -72.89 2.65
CA GLU A 226 0.53 -72.99 1.90
C GLU A 226 -0.69 -72.82 2.83
N HIS A 227 -0.65 -73.36 4.05
CA HIS A 227 -1.75 -73.24 5.01
C HIS A 227 -1.88 -71.81 5.59
N VAL A 228 -0.77 -71.12 5.85
CA VAL A 228 -0.75 -69.71 6.28
C VAL A 228 -1.19 -68.81 5.12
N GLU A 229 -0.76 -69.07 3.89
CA GLU A 229 -1.21 -68.39 2.68
C GLU A 229 -2.73 -68.58 2.48
N LEU A 230 -3.27 -69.79 2.68
CA LEU A 230 -4.72 -70.01 2.71
C LEU A 230 -5.43 -69.21 3.80
N HIS A 231 -4.84 -69.01 4.99
CA HIS A 231 -5.40 -68.12 6.00
C HIS A 231 -5.33 -66.63 5.60
N LEU A 232 -4.35 -66.21 4.81
CA LEU A 232 -4.25 -64.86 4.26
C LEU A 232 -5.23 -64.65 3.09
N GLU A 233 -5.47 -65.66 2.26
CA GLU A 233 -6.46 -65.64 1.17
C GLU A 233 -7.91 -65.74 1.67
N TYR A 234 -8.23 -66.66 2.59
CA TYR A 234 -9.57 -66.70 3.22
C TYR A 234 -9.77 -65.56 4.22
N GLY A 235 -8.70 -65.11 4.87
CA GLY A 235 -8.69 -63.90 5.69
C GLY A 235 -9.01 -62.66 4.86
N SER A 236 -8.46 -62.54 3.65
CA SER A 236 -8.83 -61.47 2.72
C SER A 236 -10.23 -61.64 2.12
N ALA A 237 -10.74 -62.87 1.94
CA ALA A 237 -12.13 -63.12 1.57
C ALA A 237 -13.13 -62.64 2.65
N SER A 238 -12.90 -62.94 3.93
CA SER A 238 -13.72 -62.40 5.04
C SER A 238 -13.46 -60.91 5.30
N ALA A 239 -12.24 -60.43 5.07
CA ALA A 239 -11.89 -59.02 5.14
C ALA A 239 -12.40 -58.21 3.94
N THR A 240 -13.10 -58.78 2.95
CA THR A 240 -13.81 -57.97 1.94
C THR A 240 -14.86 -57.04 2.57
N GLY A 241 -15.42 -57.41 3.73
CA GLY A 241 -16.25 -56.53 4.55
C GLY A 241 -15.45 -55.39 5.19
N HIS A 242 -14.50 -55.73 6.07
CA HIS A 242 -13.74 -54.72 6.84
C HIS A 242 -12.77 -53.89 6.00
N SER A 243 -12.13 -54.44 4.98
CA SER A 243 -11.32 -53.68 4.02
C SER A 243 -12.17 -52.68 3.24
N SER A 244 -13.43 -53.01 2.93
CA SER A 244 -14.36 -52.05 2.31
C SER A 244 -14.72 -50.90 3.26
N GLU A 245 -14.93 -51.19 4.55
CA GLU A 245 -15.16 -50.17 5.58
C GLU A 245 -13.93 -49.29 5.82
N ASP A 246 -12.74 -49.88 5.96
CA ASP A 246 -11.47 -49.16 6.15
C ASP A 246 -11.09 -48.32 4.92
N LEU A 247 -11.29 -48.83 3.70
CA LEU A 247 -11.11 -48.05 2.47
C LEU A 247 -12.15 -46.93 2.35
N THR A 248 -13.36 -47.13 2.84
CA THR A 248 -14.41 -46.09 2.89
C THR A 248 -14.07 -45.01 3.92
N LEU A 249 -13.56 -45.41 5.09
CA LEU A 249 -13.09 -44.49 6.14
C LEU A 249 -11.86 -43.71 5.69
N ALA A 250 -10.88 -44.38 5.07
CA ALA A 250 -9.69 -43.73 4.51
C ALA A 250 -10.06 -42.72 3.42
N ARG A 251 -10.99 -43.07 2.52
CA ARG A 251 -11.52 -42.14 1.52
C ARG A 251 -12.23 -40.95 2.16
N LYS A 252 -13.09 -41.18 3.16
CA LYS A 252 -13.78 -40.11 3.88
C LYS A 252 -12.80 -39.18 4.60
N LEU A 253 -11.76 -39.72 5.24
CA LEU A 253 -10.71 -38.92 5.89
C LEU A 253 -9.94 -38.09 4.85
N GLN A 254 -9.60 -38.67 3.70
CA GLN A 254 -8.99 -37.94 2.60
C GLN A 254 -9.91 -36.82 2.06
N GLU A 255 -11.19 -37.10 1.83
CA GLU A 255 -12.18 -36.11 1.38
C GLU A 255 -12.33 -34.97 2.41
N GLU A 256 -12.34 -35.28 3.71
CA GLU A 256 -12.34 -34.30 4.78
C GLU A 256 -11.05 -33.47 4.84
N GLU A 257 -9.87 -34.07 4.63
CA GLU A 257 -8.59 -33.35 4.56
C GLU A 257 -8.52 -32.44 3.32
N GLU A 258 -8.95 -32.94 2.16
CA GLU A 258 -9.05 -32.15 0.93
C GLU A 258 -10.09 -31.02 1.05
N GLN A 259 -11.19 -31.23 1.78
CA GLN A 259 -12.13 -30.16 2.11
C GLN A 259 -11.50 -29.12 3.04
N LYS A 260 -10.90 -29.54 4.16
CA LYS A 260 -10.21 -28.65 5.12
C LYS A 260 -9.10 -27.84 4.43
N TRP A 261 -8.37 -28.45 3.49
CA TRP A 261 -7.34 -27.79 2.70
C TRP A 261 -7.93 -26.76 1.72
N ARG A 262 -8.98 -27.12 0.97
CA ARG A 262 -9.69 -26.18 0.09
C ARG A 262 -10.28 -25.00 0.86
N GLU A 263 -10.92 -25.24 2.00
CA GLU A 263 -11.45 -24.17 2.87
C GLU A 263 -10.35 -23.26 3.43
N ALA A 264 -9.19 -23.81 3.80
CA ALA A 264 -8.05 -23.04 4.27
C ALA A 264 -7.43 -22.18 3.16
N GLU A 265 -7.33 -22.71 1.94
CA GLU A 265 -6.81 -21.94 0.80
C GLU A 265 -7.81 -20.86 0.37
N THR A 266 -9.11 -21.16 0.24
CA THR A 266 -10.15 -20.15 -0.02
C THR A 266 -10.15 -19.04 1.04
N ARG A 267 -9.93 -19.37 2.32
CA ARG A 267 -9.81 -18.37 3.39
C ARG A 267 -8.57 -17.49 3.22
N ARG A 268 -7.42 -18.08 2.86
CA ARG A 268 -6.18 -17.35 2.56
C ARG A 268 -6.35 -16.42 1.35
N GLU A 269 -6.91 -16.93 0.25
CA GLU A 269 -7.21 -16.15 -0.95
C GLU A 269 -8.14 -14.96 -0.62
N ALA A 270 -9.20 -15.18 0.16
CA ALA A 270 -10.11 -14.11 0.58
C ALA A 270 -9.42 -13.05 1.46
N GLU A 271 -8.53 -13.45 2.38
CA GLU A 271 -7.74 -12.52 3.17
C GLU A 271 -6.75 -11.71 2.33
N ASP A 272 -6.03 -12.36 1.41
CA ASP A 272 -5.02 -11.72 0.58
C ASP A 272 -5.66 -10.82 -0.48
N PHE A 273 -6.80 -11.22 -1.06
CA PHE A 273 -7.63 -10.36 -1.91
C PHE A 273 -8.10 -9.11 -1.16
N LYS A 274 -8.56 -9.24 0.09
CA LYS A 274 -8.96 -8.11 0.94
C LYS A 274 -7.78 -7.19 1.28
N LYS A 275 -6.58 -7.74 1.52
CA LYS A 275 -5.34 -6.96 1.71
C LYS A 275 -4.99 -6.17 0.44
N LEU A 276 -5.09 -6.79 -0.72
CA LEU A 276 -4.82 -6.17 -2.02
C LEU A 276 -5.83 -5.06 -2.35
N GLN A 277 -7.14 -5.30 -2.20
CA GLN A 277 -8.17 -4.28 -2.38
C GLN A 277 -7.89 -3.03 -1.52
N LYS A 278 -7.51 -3.22 -0.26
CA LYS A 278 -7.14 -2.13 0.65
C LYS A 278 -5.86 -1.41 0.24
N GLN A 279 -4.86 -2.12 -0.28
CA GLN A 279 -3.61 -1.54 -0.78
C GLN A 279 -3.85 -0.65 -2.01
N PHE A 280 -4.63 -1.15 -2.98
CA PHE A 280 -4.95 -0.41 -4.22
C PHE A 280 -6.09 0.60 -4.07
N GLY A 281 -6.73 0.68 -2.89
CA GLY A 281 -7.78 1.65 -2.57
C GLY A 281 -9.16 1.32 -3.15
N LEU A 282 -9.39 0.04 -3.48
CA LEU A 282 -10.60 -0.55 -4.04
C LEU A 282 -11.50 -1.23 -2.98
N ASP A 283 -11.22 -1.01 -1.69
CA ASP A 283 -11.95 -1.61 -0.55
C ASP A 283 -13.22 -0.85 -0.14
N ASN A 284 -13.62 0.17 -0.90
CA ASN A 284 -14.73 1.08 -0.61
C ASN A 284 -14.70 1.71 0.81
N SER A 285 -13.53 1.79 1.45
CA SER A 285 -13.37 2.35 2.81
C SER A 285 -13.57 3.87 2.90
N GLY A 286 -13.80 4.53 1.76
CA GLY A 286 -14.05 5.95 1.55
C GLY A 286 -12.81 6.72 1.08
N GLY A 287 -13.03 7.73 0.23
CA GLY A 287 -11.98 8.46 -0.49
C GLY A 287 -11.44 9.70 0.22
N TYR A 288 -10.97 10.65 -0.59
CA TYR A 288 -10.28 11.89 -0.17
C TYR A 288 -10.91 12.59 1.04
N ARG A 289 -12.20 12.95 0.95
CA ARG A 289 -12.95 13.64 2.01
C ARG A 289 -12.90 12.87 3.32
N LYS A 290 -13.23 11.58 3.29
CA LYS A 290 -13.28 10.72 4.49
C LYS A 290 -11.90 10.48 5.08
N GLN A 291 -10.85 10.42 4.25
CA GLN A 291 -9.46 10.36 4.75
C GLN A 291 -9.05 11.69 5.41
N MET A 292 -9.41 12.83 4.84
CA MET A 292 -9.13 14.15 5.41
C MET A 292 -9.84 14.33 6.76
N GLU A 293 -11.15 14.10 6.81
CA GLU A 293 -11.97 14.14 8.05
C GLU A 293 -11.35 13.26 9.14
N ARG A 294 -11.10 11.97 8.85
CA ARG A 294 -10.42 11.03 9.78
C ARG A 294 -9.03 11.47 10.23
N THR A 295 -8.32 12.27 9.45
CA THR A 295 -6.97 12.73 9.83
C THR A 295 -7.05 13.94 10.74
N MET A 296 -8.02 14.83 10.52
CA MET A 296 -8.31 15.96 11.41
C MET A 296 -8.92 15.46 12.74
N GLU A 297 -9.85 14.50 12.71
CA GLU A 297 -10.41 13.83 13.92
C GLU A 297 -9.28 13.29 14.81
N ARG A 298 -8.35 12.52 14.23
CA ARG A 298 -7.18 12.01 14.98
C ARG A 298 -6.22 13.11 15.46
N ALA A 299 -6.20 14.27 14.83
CA ALA A 299 -5.41 15.41 15.32
C ALA A 299 -6.08 16.03 16.56
N VAL A 300 -7.41 16.13 16.58
CA VAL A 300 -8.18 16.54 17.77
C VAL A 300 -7.99 15.55 18.90
N SER A 301 -8.13 14.24 18.66
CA SER A 301 -7.90 13.19 19.68
C SER A 301 -6.48 13.17 20.27
N ARG A 302 -5.49 13.76 19.58
CA ARG A 302 -4.10 13.90 20.06
C ARG A 302 -3.79 15.28 20.66
N GLY A 303 -4.78 16.17 20.81
CA GLY A 303 -4.56 17.54 21.26
C GLY A 303 -3.75 18.42 20.30
N GLN A 304 -3.62 18.01 19.03
CA GLN A 304 -2.86 18.73 17.99
C GLN A 304 -3.72 19.73 17.20
N MET A 305 -5.04 19.75 17.46
CA MET A 305 -6.04 20.60 16.83
C MET A 305 -7.17 20.81 17.83
N VAL A 306 -7.70 22.02 17.95
CA VAL A 306 -8.87 22.29 18.82
C VAL A 306 -10.18 21.98 18.05
N PRO A 307 -11.27 21.54 18.72
CA PRO A 307 -12.52 21.20 18.03
C PRO A 307 -13.08 22.32 17.15
N ALA A 308 -13.01 23.58 17.58
CA ALA A 308 -13.43 24.73 16.78
C ALA A 308 -12.63 24.86 15.45
N GLU A 309 -11.32 24.56 15.48
CA GLU A 309 -10.47 24.56 14.29
C GLU A 309 -10.83 23.39 13.35
N PHE A 310 -11.18 22.23 13.91
CA PHE A 310 -11.67 21.08 13.13
C PHE A 310 -12.93 21.44 12.34
N HIS A 311 -13.94 22.05 12.99
CA HIS A 311 -15.17 22.44 12.31
C HIS A 311 -14.91 23.48 11.21
N ARG A 312 -14.11 24.52 11.49
CA ARG A 312 -13.72 25.51 10.47
C ARG A 312 -13.01 24.87 9.28
N LYS A 313 -11.98 24.05 9.52
CA LYS A 313 -11.25 23.34 8.44
C LYS A 313 -12.12 22.35 7.67
N LYS A 314 -13.12 21.74 8.32
CA LYS A 314 -14.11 20.87 7.66
C LYS A 314 -15.00 21.67 6.71
N VAL A 315 -15.43 22.88 7.08
CA VAL A 315 -16.18 23.78 6.18
C VAL A 315 -15.30 24.24 5.01
N GLU A 316 -14.10 24.77 5.27
CA GLU A 316 -13.13 25.17 4.23
C GLU A 316 -12.86 24.04 3.21
N MET A 317 -12.73 22.80 3.70
CA MET A 317 -12.56 21.60 2.86
C MET A 317 -13.81 21.32 2.01
N LEU A 318 -15.02 21.41 2.58
CA LEU A 318 -16.27 21.15 1.85
C LEU A 318 -16.53 22.21 0.76
N GLU A 319 -16.26 23.48 1.05
CA GLU A 319 -16.32 24.58 0.07
C GLU A 319 -15.35 24.35 -1.09
N SER A 320 -14.09 24.00 -0.76
CA SER A 320 -13.07 23.69 -1.77
C SER A 320 -13.50 22.53 -2.66
N LEU A 321 -14.05 21.46 -2.06
CA LEU A 321 -14.58 20.31 -2.82
C LEU A 321 -15.80 20.66 -3.67
N ALA A 322 -16.71 21.52 -3.19
CA ALA A 322 -17.86 21.99 -3.93
C ALA A 322 -17.47 22.85 -5.16
N SER A 323 -16.40 23.64 -5.04
CA SER A 323 -15.85 24.40 -6.19
C SER A 323 -15.22 23.51 -7.27
N GLY A 324 -14.86 22.27 -6.93
CA GLY A 324 -14.09 21.37 -7.78
C GLY A 324 -12.62 21.74 -7.97
N MET A 325 -12.15 22.93 -7.56
CA MET A 325 -10.78 23.40 -7.70
C MET A 325 -9.86 22.89 -6.58
N ASP A 326 -8.55 22.75 -6.86
CA ASP A 326 -7.57 22.46 -5.80
C ASP A 326 -7.34 23.70 -4.91
N ASP A 327 -7.24 23.50 -3.59
CA ASP A 327 -7.10 24.59 -2.62
C ASP A 327 -5.72 25.30 -2.66
N GLY A 328 -4.78 24.75 -3.44
CA GLY A 328 -3.44 25.28 -3.61
C GLY A 328 -2.53 25.18 -2.37
N ARG A 329 -3.00 24.59 -1.26
CA ARG A 329 -2.22 24.48 0.00
C ARG A 329 -1.02 23.56 -0.13
N SER A 330 -1.09 22.59 -1.06
CA SER A 330 0.03 21.69 -1.40
C SER A 330 0.89 22.18 -2.57
N LYS A 331 0.60 23.37 -3.14
CA LYS A 331 1.29 23.91 -4.32
C LYS A 331 2.61 24.59 -3.97
N THR A 332 3.62 24.44 -4.84
CA THR A 332 4.86 25.25 -4.84
C THR A 332 5.20 25.70 -6.26
N SER A 333 5.26 27.01 -6.48
CA SER A 333 5.45 27.66 -7.79
C SER A 333 6.86 28.25 -7.97
N GLY A 334 7.23 28.60 -9.21
CA GLY A 334 8.51 29.27 -9.53
C GLY A 334 9.74 28.37 -9.43
N LEU A 335 9.54 27.05 -9.42
CA LEU A 335 10.60 26.08 -9.20
C LEU A 335 11.46 25.87 -10.45
N VAL A 336 10.85 25.92 -11.65
CA VAL A 336 11.60 25.69 -12.90
C VAL A 336 12.47 26.91 -13.22
N GLU A 337 11.94 28.12 -13.06
CA GLU A 337 12.73 29.36 -13.12
C GLU A 337 13.88 29.39 -12.09
N ALA A 338 13.64 28.94 -10.85
CA ALA A 338 14.69 28.84 -9.83
C ALA A 338 15.77 27.81 -10.21
N LEU A 339 15.40 26.69 -10.82
CA LEU A 339 16.36 25.71 -11.37
C LEU A 339 17.16 26.31 -12.54
N CYS A 340 16.53 27.08 -13.44
CA CYS A 340 17.25 27.79 -14.50
C CYS A 340 18.32 28.72 -13.92
N ARG A 341 17.97 29.53 -12.91
CA ARG A 341 18.91 30.42 -12.20
C ARG A 341 19.99 29.66 -11.45
N TYR A 342 19.68 28.48 -10.90
CA TYR A 342 20.68 27.59 -10.28
C TYR A 342 21.70 27.11 -11.32
N TYR A 343 21.25 26.50 -12.43
CA TYR A 343 22.16 25.96 -13.45
C TYR A 343 22.92 27.02 -14.26
N GLN A 344 22.39 28.25 -14.37
CA GLN A 344 23.14 29.37 -14.95
C GLN A 344 24.36 29.77 -14.10
N LYS A 345 24.33 29.53 -12.78
CA LYS A 345 25.42 29.83 -11.84
C LYS A 345 26.31 28.62 -11.54
N ASP A 346 25.70 27.47 -11.28
CA ASP A 346 26.35 26.27 -10.71
C ASP A 346 25.97 25.02 -11.53
N ALA A 347 26.69 24.81 -12.64
CA ALA A 347 26.50 23.66 -13.53
C ALA A 347 27.81 23.17 -14.14
N SER A 348 28.95 23.31 -13.44
CA SER A 348 30.28 22.95 -13.97
C SER A 348 30.39 21.48 -14.42
N ASP A 349 29.61 20.56 -13.81
CA ASP A 349 29.56 19.13 -14.13
C ASP A 349 28.62 18.77 -15.31
N CYS A 350 27.81 19.71 -15.79
CA CYS A 350 26.90 19.54 -16.92
C CYS A 350 27.49 20.10 -18.22
N ALA A 351 27.34 19.35 -19.31
CA ALA A 351 27.50 19.85 -20.67
C ALA A 351 26.25 20.62 -21.12
N HIS A 352 25.06 20.03 -20.92
CA HIS A 352 23.77 20.63 -21.22
C HIS A 352 22.74 20.29 -20.15
N VAL A 353 21.77 21.17 -19.94
CA VAL A 353 20.58 20.94 -19.11
C VAL A 353 19.36 21.43 -19.86
N TRP A 354 18.38 20.56 -20.05
CA TRP A 354 17.07 20.93 -20.59
C TRP A 354 16.00 20.81 -19.51
N LEU A 355 15.20 21.85 -19.34
CA LEU A 355 14.09 21.91 -18.41
C LEU A 355 12.77 22.07 -19.19
N CYS A 356 11.68 21.54 -18.65
CA CYS A 356 10.33 21.77 -19.15
C CYS A 356 9.91 23.25 -19.06
N ALA A 357 8.74 23.58 -19.61
CA ALA A 357 8.07 24.85 -19.35
C ALA A 357 7.70 24.99 -17.86
N GLU A 358 7.42 26.22 -17.42
CA GLU A 358 7.14 26.49 -16.00
C GLU A 358 6.04 25.56 -15.45
N THR A 359 6.35 24.89 -14.35
CA THR A 359 5.57 23.77 -13.80
C THR A 359 5.46 23.94 -12.30
N ASP A 360 4.24 23.96 -11.78
CA ASP A 360 4.02 23.98 -10.34
C ASP A 360 4.22 22.57 -9.79
N HIS A 361 4.82 22.46 -8.61
CA HIS A 361 4.80 21.23 -7.84
C HIS A 361 3.52 21.15 -7.00
N TYR A 362 2.90 19.97 -6.95
CA TYR A 362 1.79 19.66 -6.04
C TYR A 362 2.18 18.46 -5.18
N SER A 363 2.21 18.65 -3.85
CA SER A 363 2.39 17.54 -2.92
C SER A 363 1.07 16.83 -2.63
N SER A 364 1.16 15.60 -2.11
CA SER A 364 0.00 15.03 -1.41
C SER A 364 -0.38 15.85 -0.18
N SER A 365 -1.68 15.97 0.03
CA SER A 365 -2.32 16.47 1.25
C SER A 365 -2.68 15.31 2.16
N GLU A 366 -3.16 15.59 3.39
CA GLU A 366 -3.60 14.53 4.30
C GLU A 366 -4.82 13.73 3.77
N GLY A 367 -5.59 14.25 2.81
CA GLY A 367 -6.69 13.52 2.15
C GLY A 367 -6.25 12.49 1.10
N ASP A 368 -5.10 12.70 0.43
CA ASP A 368 -4.61 11.84 -0.66
C ASP A 368 -3.27 11.13 -0.35
N LYS A 369 -2.67 11.40 0.81
CA LYS A 369 -1.43 10.77 1.28
C LYS A 369 -1.51 9.24 1.22
N GLY A 370 -0.55 8.63 0.53
CA GLY A 370 -0.41 7.19 0.35
C GLY A 370 -1.10 6.61 -0.90
N TRP A 371 -1.79 7.41 -1.71
CA TRP A 371 -2.44 6.94 -2.94
C TRP A 371 -2.56 8.00 -4.05
N GLY A 372 -2.54 9.30 -3.71
CA GLY A 372 -2.78 10.43 -4.60
C GLY A 372 -1.74 10.70 -5.69
N CYS A 373 -0.65 9.91 -5.79
CA CYS A 373 0.50 10.23 -6.64
C CYS A 373 0.13 10.52 -8.11
N GLY A 374 -0.66 9.65 -8.76
CA GLY A 374 -1.06 9.86 -10.15
C GLY A 374 -1.84 11.15 -10.36
N TYR A 375 -2.82 11.43 -9.50
CA TYR A 375 -3.62 12.64 -9.51
C TYR A 375 -2.78 13.92 -9.28
N ARG A 376 -1.79 13.87 -8.38
CA ARG A 376 -0.87 15.00 -8.13
C ARG A 376 0.08 15.24 -9.31
N ASN A 377 0.60 14.20 -9.94
CA ASN A 377 1.41 14.34 -11.17
C ASN A 377 0.57 14.85 -12.36
N PHE A 378 -0.72 14.50 -12.43
CA PHE A 378 -1.66 15.11 -13.37
C PHE A 378 -1.84 16.61 -13.11
N GLN A 379 -2.05 17.05 -11.86
CA GLN A 379 -2.12 18.48 -11.51
C GLN A 379 -0.82 19.22 -11.90
N MET A 380 0.36 18.63 -11.65
CA MET A 380 1.64 19.23 -12.06
C MET A 380 1.71 19.42 -13.58
N LEU A 381 1.43 18.37 -14.36
CA LEU A 381 1.39 18.43 -15.83
C LEU A 381 0.37 19.46 -16.34
N LEU A 382 -0.87 19.39 -15.85
CA LEU A 382 -1.94 20.32 -16.22
C LEU A 382 -1.60 21.78 -15.89
N SER A 383 -0.88 22.04 -14.79
CA SER A 383 -0.40 23.40 -14.45
C SER A 383 0.57 23.96 -15.48
N SER A 384 1.39 23.11 -16.10
CA SER A 384 2.31 23.50 -17.17
C SER A 384 1.54 23.85 -18.44
N LEU A 385 0.55 23.03 -18.82
CA LEU A 385 -0.30 23.29 -19.98
C LEU A 385 -1.03 24.64 -19.85
N HIS A 386 -1.59 24.96 -18.70
CA HIS A 386 -2.29 26.25 -18.47
C HIS A 386 -1.42 27.50 -18.67
N ARG A 387 -0.09 27.38 -18.59
CA ARG A 387 0.85 28.49 -18.87
C ARG A 387 1.28 28.58 -20.34
N MET A 388 0.82 27.67 -21.19
CA MET A 388 1.11 27.68 -22.63
C MET A 388 -0.09 28.23 -23.40
N GLU A 389 0.18 29.17 -24.31
CA GLU A 389 -0.84 29.80 -25.16
C GLU A 389 -1.67 28.76 -25.94
N GLN A 390 -1.04 27.68 -26.41
CA GLN A 390 -1.72 26.61 -27.16
C GLN A 390 -2.73 25.78 -26.34
N TYR A 391 -2.75 25.90 -25.00
CA TYR A 391 -3.65 25.16 -24.10
C TYR A 391 -4.43 26.08 -23.16
N ASN A 392 -4.37 27.40 -23.33
CA ASN A 392 -5.04 28.37 -22.45
C ASN A 392 -6.60 28.28 -22.51
N LEU A 393 -7.15 27.68 -23.57
CA LEU A 393 -8.58 27.41 -23.74
C LEU A 393 -9.07 26.11 -23.06
N LEU A 394 -8.22 25.40 -22.31
CA LEU A 394 -8.66 24.22 -21.56
C LEU A 394 -9.74 24.63 -20.53
N PRO A 395 -10.95 24.03 -20.54
CA PRO A 395 -12.08 24.50 -19.75
C PRO A 395 -12.00 24.13 -18.25
N VAL A 396 -10.84 23.70 -17.76
CA VAL A 396 -10.66 23.06 -16.45
C VAL A 396 -9.41 23.61 -15.77
N SER A 397 -9.58 24.65 -14.94
CA SER A 397 -8.59 25.08 -13.95
C SER A 397 -8.10 23.90 -13.10
N VAL A 398 -6.88 23.96 -12.56
CA VAL A 398 -6.27 22.83 -11.80
C VAL A 398 -7.25 22.25 -10.76
N PRO A 399 -7.78 21.02 -10.98
CA PRO A 399 -8.91 20.49 -10.24
C PRO A 399 -8.45 19.79 -8.96
N SER A 400 -9.33 19.74 -7.95
CA SER A 400 -9.16 18.93 -6.74
C SER A 400 -9.10 17.43 -7.07
N ILE A 401 -8.55 16.61 -6.16
CA ILE A 401 -8.42 15.16 -6.38
C ILE A 401 -9.77 14.49 -6.71
N PRO A 402 -10.88 14.76 -6.01
CA PRO A 402 -12.19 14.22 -6.39
C PRO A 402 -12.71 14.73 -7.75
N ARG A 403 -12.37 15.97 -8.16
CA ARG A 403 -12.70 16.46 -9.50
C ARG A 403 -11.85 15.79 -10.58
N VAL A 404 -10.59 15.42 -10.31
CA VAL A 404 -9.80 14.55 -11.22
C VAL A 404 -10.46 13.18 -11.36
N GLN A 405 -10.93 12.58 -10.25
CA GLN A 405 -11.68 11.31 -10.28
C GLN A 405 -12.92 11.43 -11.18
N ALA A 406 -13.70 12.51 -11.03
CA ALA A 406 -14.87 12.78 -11.88
C ALA A 406 -14.49 12.98 -13.37
N LEU A 407 -13.41 13.69 -13.68
CA LEU A 407 -12.95 13.92 -15.06
C LEU A 407 -12.50 12.61 -15.76
N ILE A 408 -11.98 11.64 -15.01
CA ILE A 408 -11.65 10.31 -15.53
C ILE A 408 -12.93 9.50 -15.77
N GLU A 409 -13.90 9.55 -14.85
CA GLU A 409 -15.23 8.94 -15.05
C GLU A 409 -15.98 9.55 -16.25
N GLU A 410 -15.89 10.87 -16.45
CA GLU A 410 -16.40 11.59 -17.62
C GLU A 410 -15.70 11.17 -18.93
N ALA A 411 -14.41 10.81 -18.88
CA ALA A 411 -13.68 10.25 -20.02
C ALA A 411 -14.16 8.83 -20.35
N TRP A 412 -14.39 8.00 -19.33
CA TRP A 412 -14.98 6.66 -19.50
C TRP A 412 -16.42 6.73 -20.02
N GLY A 413 -17.22 7.70 -19.56
CA GLY A 413 -18.56 7.97 -20.08
C GLY A 413 -18.59 8.42 -21.55
N GLN A 414 -17.50 9.05 -22.04
CA GLN A 414 -17.28 9.33 -23.46
C GLN A 414 -16.80 8.10 -24.26
N GLY A 415 -16.63 6.94 -23.61
CA GLY A 415 -16.18 5.69 -24.22
C GLY A 415 -14.66 5.52 -24.31
N ALA A 416 -13.87 6.35 -23.63
CA ALA A 416 -12.42 6.17 -23.53
C ALA A 416 -12.10 5.00 -22.58
N ASP A 417 -11.12 4.17 -22.93
CA ASP A 417 -10.60 3.05 -22.14
C ASP A 417 -11.64 2.28 -21.28
N PRO A 418 -12.58 1.56 -21.91
CA PRO A 418 -13.59 0.78 -21.19
C PRO A 418 -12.99 -0.39 -20.39
N GLN A 419 -11.77 -0.85 -20.72
CA GLN A 419 -11.08 -1.90 -19.97
C GLN A 419 -10.51 -1.35 -18.66
N GLY A 420 -9.86 -0.19 -18.71
CA GLY A 420 -9.48 0.58 -17.52
C GLY A 420 -10.69 0.93 -16.66
N ALA A 421 -11.78 1.40 -17.26
CA ALA A 421 -13.03 1.67 -16.54
C ALA A 421 -13.54 0.44 -15.77
N SER A 422 -13.59 -0.73 -16.43
CA SER A 422 -13.99 -2.00 -15.81
C SER A 422 -13.07 -2.41 -14.65
N HIS A 423 -11.75 -2.22 -14.77
CA HIS A 423 -10.79 -2.50 -13.70
C HIS A 423 -11.08 -1.74 -12.39
N PHE A 424 -11.64 -0.53 -12.49
CA PHE A 424 -12.06 0.29 -11.35
C PHE A 424 -13.55 0.18 -11.01
N ASN A 425 -14.26 -0.84 -11.51
CA ASN A 425 -15.73 -0.97 -11.37
C ASN A 425 -16.49 0.30 -11.81
N HIS A 426 -15.97 0.98 -12.84
CA HIS A 426 -16.46 2.25 -13.38
C HIS A 426 -16.54 3.41 -12.36
N ARG A 427 -15.80 3.34 -11.23
CA ARG A 427 -15.88 4.33 -10.14
C ARG A 427 -14.53 4.63 -9.47
N LEU A 428 -14.13 5.90 -9.50
CA LEU A 428 -13.02 6.47 -8.74
C LEU A 428 -13.52 7.43 -7.64
N GLN A 429 -14.61 8.16 -7.86
CA GLN A 429 -15.13 9.11 -6.89
C GLN A 429 -15.48 8.41 -5.58
N GLY A 430 -14.95 8.95 -4.47
CA GLY A 430 -15.14 8.37 -3.15
C GLY A 430 -14.33 7.10 -2.87
N THR A 431 -13.42 6.70 -3.76
CA THR A 431 -12.43 5.63 -3.51
C THR A 431 -11.04 6.23 -3.24
N ARG A 432 -10.06 5.36 -2.96
CA ARG A 432 -8.63 5.72 -2.82
C ARG A 432 -7.79 5.09 -3.94
N ALA A 433 -8.45 4.80 -5.07
CA ALA A 433 -7.91 4.02 -6.18
C ALA A 433 -6.58 4.58 -6.71
N TRP A 434 -5.60 3.71 -6.87
CA TRP A 434 -4.33 4.04 -7.52
C TRP A 434 -4.53 4.06 -9.04
N ILE A 435 -4.24 5.20 -9.69
CA ILE A 435 -4.31 5.37 -11.14
C ILE A 435 -2.93 5.32 -11.80
N GLY A 436 -2.90 4.93 -13.08
CA GLY A 436 -1.72 4.79 -13.92
C GLY A 436 -1.69 5.73 -15.13
N ALA A 437 -0.78 5.44 -16.06
CA ALA A 437 -0.63 6.20 -17.31
C ALA A 437 -1.87 6.16 -18.23
N THR A 438 -2.68 5.11 -18.10
CA THR A 438 -3.91 4.82 -18.85
C THR A 438 -5.00 5.84 -18.55
N GLU A 439 -5.30 6.09 -17.27
CA GLU A 439 -6.31 7.09 -16.86
C GLU A 439 -5.87 8.51 -17.22
N ILE A 440 -4.56 8.80 -17.11
CA ILE A 440 -4.00 10.10 -17.51
C ILE A 440 -4.15 10.32 -19.02
N TYR A 441 -3.91 9.30 -19.84
CA TYR A 441 -4.16 9.37 -21.28
C TYR A 441 -5.65 9.52 -21.61
N ALA A 442 -6.54 8.81 -20.90
CA ALA A 442 -7.98 8.87 -21.10
C ALA A 442 -8.53 10.28 -20.82
N VAL A 443 -8.16 10.89 -19.69
CA VAL A 443 -8.61 12.25 -19.35
C VAL A 443 -8.03 13.31 -20.28
N PHE A 444 -6.76 13.21 -20.71
CA PHE A 444 -6.25 14.14 -21.73
C PHE A 444 -6.96 13.99 -23.07
N THR A 445 -7.24 12.76 -23.50
CA THR A 445 -8.02 12.50 -24.72
C THR A 445 -9.44 13.08 -24.63
N SER A 446 -10.10 12.98 -23.47
CA SER A 446 -11.42 13.58 -23.26
C SER A 446 -11.39 15.11 -23.27
N LEU A 447 -10.31 15.72 -22.80
CA LEU A 447 -10.04 17.17 -22.84
C LEU A 447 -9.49 17.67 -24.20
N SER A 448 -9.48 16.83 -25.23
CA SER A 448 -8.92 17.14 -26.57
C SER A 448 -7.42 17.49 -26.56
N VAL A 449 -6.67 16.99 -25.58
CA VAL A 449 -5.21 17.09 -25.50
C VAL A 449 -4.57 15.84 -26.08
N LYS A 450 -3.63 16.03 -27.01
CA LYS A 450 -2.90 14.95 -27.67
C LYS A 450 -1.79 14.47 -26.76
N ALA A 451 -1.95 13.26 -26.22
CA ALA A 451 -0.96 12.59 -25.40
C ALA A 451 -0.54 11.25 -26.02
N ARG A 452 0.63 10.75 -25.62
CA ARG A 452 1.15 9.42 -25.97
C ARG A 452 1.65 8.70 -24.72
N ILE A 453 1.29 7.42 -24.59
CA ILE A 453 1.89 6.48 -23.63
C ILE A 453 3.05 5.75 -24.30
N VAL A 454 4.21 5.72 -23.63
CA VAL A 454 5.38 4.92 -24.01
C VAL A 454 5.74 3.98 -22.86
N ASP A 455 5.83 2.69 -23.16
CA ASP A 455 6.00 1.58 -22.21
C ASP A 455 7.41 0.97 -22.32
N PHE A 456 8.26 1.33 -21.36
CA PHE A 456 9.58 0.74 -21.15
C PHE A 456 9.40 -0.54 -20.33
N HIS A 457 8.92 -1.58 -21.01
CA HIS A 457 8.34 -2.78 -20.41
C HIS A 457 9.35 -3.75 -19.76
N LYS A 458 10.65 -3.49 -19.92
CA LYS A 458 11.76 -4.25 -19.30
C LYS A 458 13.00 -3.36 -19.17
N PRO A 459 13.98 -3.69 -18.31
CA PRO A 459 15.27 -2.99 -18.29
C PRO A 459 16.05 -3.22 -19.59
N THR A 460 16.73 -2.18 -20.05
CA THR A 460 17.33 -2.09 -21.39
C THR A 460 18.87 -1.96 -21.33
N GLY A 461 19.46 -2.16 -20.16
CA GLY A 461 20.88 -1.95 -19.87
C GLY A 461 21.36 -2.72 -18.63
N PRO A 462 22.69 -2.75 -18.38
CA PRO A 462 23.28 -3.58 -17.33
C PRO A 462 22.81 -3.16 -15.93
N GLY A 463 22.66 -4.14 -15.03
CA GLY A 463 22.28 -3.91 -13.63
C GLY A 463 20.87 -3.35 -13.44
N ASP A 464 19.92 -3.83 -14.27
CA ASP A 464 18.51 -3.43 -14.33
C ASP A 464 18.29 -1.93 -14.61
N THR A 465 19.14 -1.34 -15.45
CA THR A 465 19.04 0.06 -15.84
C THR A 465 18.21 0.26 -17.12
N HIS A 466 17.69 1.47 -17.30
CA HIS A 466 16.82 1.84 -18.43
C HIS A 466 17.44 2.95 -19.31
N PRO A 467 18.60 2.73 -19.98
CA PRO A 467 19.22 3.76 -20.83
C PRO A 467 18.30 4.25 -21.96
N ARG A 468 17.38 3.40 -22.48
CA ARG A 468 16.42 3.84 -23.51
C ARG A 468 15.41 4.87 -23.00
N LEU A 469 14.97 4.78 -21.75
CA LEU A 469 14.14 5.81 -21.11
C LEU A 469 14.89 7.15 -21.03
N PHE A 470 16.15 7.13 -20.59
CA PHE A 470 16.94 8.36 -20.45
C PHE A 470 17.20 9.03 -21.81
N GLU A 471 17.54 8.25 -22.85
CA GLU A 471 17.74 8.78 -24.19
C GLU A 471 16.43 9.29 -24.82
N TRP A 472 15.29 8.59 -24.61
CA TRP A 472 13.98 9.05 -25.08
C TRP A 472 13.56 10.39 -24.43
N VAL A 473 13.78 10.54 -23.11
CA VAL A 473 13.51 11.81 -22.40
C VAL A 473 14.41 12.94 -22.88
N LYS A 474 15.70 12.65 -23.13
CA LYS A 474 16.64 13.61 -23.72
C LYS A 474 16.21 13.99 -25.14
N GLN A 475 15.78 13.05 -25.97
CA GLN A 475 15.24 13.34 -27.30
C GLN A 475 14.00 14.25 -27.21
N TYR A 476 13.05 13.93 -26.32
CA TYR A 476 11.87 14.77 -26.08
C TYR A 476 12.26 16.23 -25.80
N PHE A 477 13.08 16.48 -24.78
CA PHE A 477 13.43 17.86 -24.39
C PHE A 477 14.42 18.55 -25.34
N SER A 478 15.29 17.83 -26.05
CA SER A 478 16.27 18.44 -26.97
C SER A 478 15.72 18.75 -28.38
N HIS A 479 14.64 18.09 -28.82
CA HIS A 479 14.09 18.24 -30.17
C HIS A 479 13.65 19.68 -30.52
N SER A 480 13.20 20.44 -29.52
CA SER A 480 12.85 21.86 -29.67
C SER A 480 14.09 22.76 -29.73
N ALA A 481 15.13 22.47 -28.95
CA ALA A 481 16.35 23.27 -28.88
C ALA A 481 17.16 23.27 -30.19
N SER A 482 17.20 22.12 -30.89
CA SER A 482 17.99 21.93 -32.11
C SER A 482 17.51 22.74 -33.34
N ARG A 483 16.32 23.36 -33.28
CA ARG A 483 15.76 24.11 -34.43
C ARG A 483 16.09 25.60 -34.44
N VAL A 484 16.61 26.16 -33.35
CA VAL A 484 16.62 27.62 -33.12
C VAL A 484 18.01 28.25 -33.14
N ALA A 485 19.08 27.51 -32.81
CA ALA A 485 20.44 28.08 -32.69
C ALA A 485 21.52 27.15 -33.27
N ARG A 486 22.57 27.75 -33.88
CA ARG A 486 23.76 27.02 -34.38
C ARG A 486 24.59 26.40 -33.24
N LEU A 487 24.47 26.93 -32.03
CA LEU A 487 25.02 26.39 -30.79
C LEU A 487 23.93 26.55 -29.71
N PRO A 488 23.37 25.46 -29.15
CA PRO A 488 22.39 25.57 -28.06
C PRO A 488 23.08 26.10 -26.78
N PRO A 489 22.39 26.91 -25.97
CA PRO A 489 22.95 27.35 -24.69
C PRO A 489 23.06 26.16 -23.72
N LYS A 490 23.99 26.26 -22.77
CA LYS A 490 24.24 25.23 -21.74
C LYS A 490 23.00 24.89 -20.90
N VAL A 491 22.11 25.86 -20.68
CA VAL A 491 20.83 25.69 -19.98
C VAL A 491 19.72 26.13 -20.90
N VAL A 492 18.78 25.24 -21.20
CA VAL A 492 17.62 25.47 -22.05
C VAL A 492 16.35 25.27 -21.21
N GLN A 493 15.58 26.33 -21.02
CA GLN A 493 14.17 26.19 -20.64
C GLN A 493 13.36 26.00 -21.93
N THR A 494 12.68 24.86 -22.04
CA THR A 494 11.91 24.50 -23.24
C THR A 494 10.46 24.97 -23.11
N THR A 495 9.74 25.01 -24.24
CA THR A 495 8.28 25.19 -24.28
C THR A 495 7.51 23.87 -24.12
N LEU A 496 8.19 22.78 -23.75
CA LEU A 496 7.61 21.44 -23.66
C LEU A 496 7.11 21.15 -22.24
N PRO A 497 5.96 20.49 -22.06
CA PRO A 497 5.45 20.14 -20.75
C PRO A 497 6.34 19.09 -20.04
N PRO A 498 6.18 18.92 -18.72
CA PRO A 498 6.83 17.80 -18.01
C PRO A 498 6.25 16.46 -18.48
N ILE A 499 7.00 15.37 -18.26
CA ILE A 499 6.55 14.02 -18.59
C ILE A 499 6.01 13.34 -17.32
N TYR A 500 4.84 12.73 -17.39
CA TYR A 500 4.35 11.84 -16.33
C TYR A 500 5.12 10.51 -16.38
N LEU A 501 5.67 10.05 -15.27
CA LEU A 501 6.43 8.80 -15.18
C LEU A 501 5.82 7.85 -14.13
N GLN A 502 5.26 6.74 -14.59
CA GLN A 502 4.77 5.63 -13.78
C GLN A 502 5.85 4.57 -13.56
N HIS A 503 5.85 3.95 -12.39
CA HIS A 503 6.28 2.56 -12.20
C HIS A 503 5.29 1.85 -11.26
N GLN A 504 5.51 0.57 -10.98
CA GLN A 504 4.66 -0.14 -10.01
C GLN A 504 4.68 0.58 -8.66
N GLY A 505 3.49 1.01 -8.22
CA GLY A 505 3.22 1.56 -6.89
C GLY A 505 3.53 3.04 -6.64
N HIS A 506 4.10 3.79 -7.59
CA HIS A 506 4.26 5.25 -7.48
C HIS A 506 4.44 5.91 -8.85
N SER A 507 4.13 7.20 -8.93
CA SER A 507 4.41 8.03 -10.10
C SER A 507 5.05 9.37 -9.73
N ARG A 508 5.80 9.94 -10.68
CA ARG A 508 6.60 11.17 -10.54
C ARG A 508 6.53 11.98 -11.84
N SER A 509 6.83 13.28 -11.79
CA SER A 509 6.90 14.13 -12.98
C SER A 509 8.36 14.41 -13.35
N ILE A 510 8.76 14.09 -14.59
CA ILE A 510 10.06 14.46 -15.14
C ILE A 510 9.99 15.90 -15.61
N ILE A 511 10.76 16.79 -14.96
CA ILE A 511 10.80 18.23 -15.25
C ILE A 511 12.01 18.64 -16.08
N GLY A 512 12.91 17.71 -16.40
CA GLY A 512 14.07 17.96 -17.22
C GLY A 512 15.12 16.86 -17.17
N VAL A 513 16.22 17.09 -17.87
CA VAL A 513 17.34 16.17 -18.04
C VAL A 513 18.66 16.92 -18.14
N GLU A 514 19.66 16.43 -17.40
CA GLU A 514 21.05 16.87 -17.47
C GLU A 514 21.84 15.88 -18.34
N GLN A 515 22.65 16.40 -19.27
CA GLN A 515 23.76 15.68 -19.87
C GLN A 515 25.05 16.13 -19.19
N LYS A 516 25.74 15.21 -18.51
CA LYS A 516 27.02 15.44 -17.86
C LYS A 516 28.15 15.53 -18.87
N VAL A 517 29.27 16.16 -18.48
CA VAL A 517 30.47 16.29 -19.34
C VAL A 517 31.06 14.94 -19.79
N ASN A 518 30.83 13.87 -19.03
CA ASN A 518 31.20 12.49 -19.38
C ASN A 518 30.13 11.77 -20.24
N GLY A 519 29.14 12.48 -20.77
CA GLY A 519 28.05 11.94 -21.59
C GLY A 519 26.91 11.29 -20.81
N ASN A 520 27.05 11.03 -19.50
CA ASN A 520 26.00 10.39 -18.71
C ASN A 520 24.77 11.28 -18.55
N LEU A 521 23.59 10.67 -18.58
CA LEU A 521 22.30 11.34 -18.43
C LEU A 521 21.80 11.25 -16.99
N CYS A 522 21.19 12.34 -16.50
CA CYS A 522 20.51 12.41 -15.20
C CYS A 522 19.14 13.05 -15.36
N LEU A 523 18.08 12.39 -14.87
CA LEU A 523 16.73 12.93 -14.90
C LEU A 523 16.48 13.80 -13.67
N LEU A 524 15.71 14.88 -13.85
CA LEU A 524 15.23 15.73 -12.77
C LEU A 524 13.76 15.41 -12.52
N LEU A 525 13.45 14.90 -11.33
CA LEU A 525 12.09 14.49 -10.97
C LEU A 525 11.49 15.36 -9.86
N PHE A 526 10.25 15.78 -10.09
CA PHE A 526 9.34 16.20 -9.04
C PHE A 526 8.60 14.98 -8.49
N ASP A 527 8.49 14.91 -7.17
CA ASP A 527 7.84 13.80 -6.46
C ASP A 527 6.69 14.37 -5.60
N PRO A 528 5.44 13.92 -5.78
CA PRO A 528 4.31 14.41 -4.97
C PRO A 528 4.43 14.02 -3.48
N GLY A 529 5.33 13.08 -3.12
CA GLY A 529 5.68 12.80 -1.73
C GLY A 529 6.55 13.87 -1.06
N CYS A 530 7.08 14.85 -1.81
CA CYS A 530 7.88 15.93 -1.24
C CYS A 530 7.00 17.07 -0.70
N ALA A 531 7.13 17.42 0.58
CA ALA A 531 6.31 18.47 1.19
C ALA A 531 6.65 19.88 0.64
N PRO A 532 5.70 20.84 0.61
CA PRO A 532 5.94 22.18 0.05
C PRO A 532 7.06 22.95 0.77
N ARG A 533 7.21 22.75 2.08
CA ARG A 533 8.33 23.31 2.88
C ARG A 533 9.70 22.83 2.39
N GLU A 534 9.80 21.58 1.94
CA GLU A 534 11.03 21.02 1.39
C GLU A 534 11.26 21.54 -0.04
N MET A 535 10.23 21.55 -0.89
CA MET A 535 10.34 22.06 -2.27
C MET A 535 10.73 23.53 -2.34
N ARG A 536 10.21 24.38 -1.43
CA ARG A 536 10.60 25.80 -1.33
C ARG A 536 12.10 26.03 -1.08
N ARG A 537 12.86 25.03 -0.63
CA ARG A 537 14.33 25.12 -0.50
C ARG A 537 15.06 25.23 -1.84
N VAL A 538 14.41 24.91 -2.97
CA VAL A 538 14.96 25.17 -4.32
C VAL A 538 15.02 26.67 -4.62
N LEU A 539 14.13 27.47 -4.02
CA LEU A 539 14.04 28.91 -4.25
C LEU A 539 15.15 29.70 -3.54
N SER A 540 15.83 29.11 -2.55
CA SER A 540 16.96 29.71 -1.83
C SER A 540 18.29 29.14 -2.34
N GLN A 541 19.24 30.03 -2.62
CA GLN A 541 20.54 29.68 -3.23
C GLN A 541 21.35 28.73 -2.35
N ASP A 542 21.36 28.93 -1.03
CA ASP A 542 22.13 28.12 -0.07
C ASP A 542 21.63 26.67 0.02
N THR A 543 20.34 26.45 -0.23
CA THR A 543 19.70 25.13 -0.09
C THR A 543 19.38 24.44 -1.42
N ALA A 544 19.42 25.17 -2.54
CA ALA A 544 19.10 24.66 -3.87
C ALA A 544 19.93 23.42 -4.25
N ALA A 545 21.26 23.48 -4.11
CA ALA A 545 22.16 22.37 -4.47
C ALA A 545 21.83 21.05 -3.71
N THR A 546 21.34 21.15 -2.47
CA THR A 546 20.92 19.97 -1.69
C THR A 546 19.58 19.40 -2.17
N MET A 547 18.64 20.25 -2.59
CA MET A 547 17.38 19.78 -3.19
C MET A 547 17.58 19.22 -4.60
N VAL A 548 18.40 19.87 -5.44
CA VAL A 548 18.75 19.39 -6.78
C VAL A 548 19.38 17.99 -6.71
N ARG A 549 20.29 17.74 -5.75
CA ARG A 549 20.83 16.39 -5.48
C ARG A 549 19.76 15.35 -5.13
N ARG A 550 18.63 15.73 -4.52
CA ARG A 550 17.49 14.84 -4.24
C ARG A 550 16.59 14.62 -5.45
N MET A 551 16.44 15.62 -6.32
CA MET A 551 15.65 15.56 -7.56
C MET A 551 16.36 14.73 -8.64
N ARG A 552 17.69 14.83 -8.73
CA ARG A 552 18.56 14.07 -9.62
C ARG A 552 18.33 12.56 -9.49
N LYS A 553 18.18 11.88 -10.62
CA LYS A 553 18.16 10.41 -10.74
C LYS A 553 19.03 9.99 -11.92
N PHE A 554 20.15 9.35 -11.61
CA PHE A 554 20.99 8.67 -12.59
C PHE A 554 20.41 7.29 -12.94
N SER A 555 20.97 6.62 -13.95
CA SER A 555 20.56 5.27 -14.39
C SER A 555 20.41 4.27 -13.24
N GLY A 556 21.35 4.26 -12.28
CA GLY A 556 21.30 3.39 -11.09
C GLY A 556 20.16 3.69 -10.10
N GLY A 557 19.49 4.84 -10.22
CA GLY A 557 18.35 5.24 -9.39
C GLY A 557 16.97 4.89 -9.96
N LEU A 558 16.90 4.39 -11.21
CA LEU A 558 15.67 3.92 -11.85
C LEU A 558 15.81 2.44 -12.23
N LYS A 559 15.47 1.53 -11.31
CA LYS A 559 15.62 0.07 -11.47
C LYS A 559 14.34 -0.77 -11.35
N HIS A 560 13.15 -0.16 -11.28
CA HIS A 560 11.90 -0.92 -11.41
C HIS A 560 11.86 -1.67 -12.76
N ARG A 561 11.21 -2.83 -12.78
CA ARG A 561 11.18 -3.72 -13.97
C ARG A 561 10.57 -3.04 -15.20
N GLN A 562 9.61 -2.14 -14.99
CA GLN A 562 8.85 -1.45 -16.03
C GLN A 562 8.63 0.01 -15.64
N TYR A 563 8.66 0.90 -16.63
CA TYR A 563 8.20 2.28 -16.54
C TYR A 563 7.26 2.61 -17.68
N GLN A 564 6.25 3.44 -17.41
CA GLN A 564 5.42 4.04 -18.46
C GLN A 564 5.52 5.56 -18.40
N ALA A 565 5.74 6.20 -19.54
CA ALA A 565 5.79 7.64 -19.67
C ALA A 565 4.54 8.14 -20.40
N VAL A 566 3.93 9.24 -19.92
CA VAL A 566 2.94 10.00 -20.70
C VAL A 566 3.51 11.36 -21.05
N ALA A 567 3.64 11.63 -22.34
CA ALA A 567 4.01 12.94 -22.87
C ALA A 567 2.84 13.58 -23.61
N VAL A 568 2.71 14.89 -23.46
CA VAL A 568 1.76 15.72 -24.22
C VAL A 568 2.49 16.28 -25.45
N GLU A 569 1.81 16.24 -26.59
CA GLU A 569 2.37 16.46 -27.94
C GLU A 569 1.59 17.51 -28.76
N GLY A 570 0.42 17.97 -28.30
CA GLY A 570 -0.40 18.96 -28.99
C GLY A 570 -1.86 18.97 -28.52
N LEU A 571 -2.73 19.61 -29.31
CA LEU A 571 -4.18 19.41 -29.25
C LEU A 571 -4.63 18.31 -30.24
N LEU A 572 -5.84 17.78 -30.02
CA LEU A 572 -6.53 16.87 -30.93
C LEU A 572 -7.63 17.63 -31.68
N THR A 573 -7.82 17.36 -32.97
CA THR A 573 -9.07 17.74 -33.64
C THR A 573 -10.25 16.88 -33.13
N PRO A 574 -11.52 17.27 -33.35
CA PRO A 574 -12.67 16.42 -33.01
C PRO A 574 -12.65 15.04 -33.67
N GLU A 575 -12.04 14.91 -34.85
CA GLU A 575 -11.85 13.67 -35.60
C GLU A 575 -10.75 12.82 -34.94
N GLU A 576 -9.61 13.43 -34.62
CA GLU A 576 -8.53 12.75 -33.90
C GLU A 576 -9.00 12.28 -32.51
N LYS A 577 -9.77 13.11 -31.77
CA LYS A 577 -10.36 12.73 -30.47
C LYS A 577 -11.27 11.52 -30.62
N ARG A 578 -12.21 11.52 -31.57
CA ARG A 578 -13.11 10.37 -31.83
C ARG A 578 -12.33 9.11 -32.19
N SER A 579 -11.31 9.23 -33.04
CA SER A 579 -10.41 8.12 -33.40
C SER A 579 -9.63 7.58 -32.19
N ARG A 580 -9.07 8.47 -31.35
CA ARG A 580 -8.33 8.11 -30.13
C ARG A 580 -9.21 7.40 -29.09
N ILE A 581 -10.45 7.86 -28.92
CA ILE A 581 -11.46 7.21 -28.08
C ILE A 581 -11.78 5.80 -28.63
N LEU A 582 -12.08 5.67 -29.93
CA LEU A 582 -12.37 4.37 -30.54
C LEU A 582 -11.20 3.38 -30.38
N ASN A 583 -9.97 3.84 -30.63
CA ASN A 583 -8.76 3.01 -30.48
C ASN A 583 -8.47 2.63 -29.03
N SER A 584 -8.89 3.44 -28.05
CA SER A 584 -8.70 3.13 -26.62
C SER A 584 -9.55 1.95 -26.12
N ARG A 585 -10.50 1.43 -26.91
CA ARG A 585 -11.19 0.15 -26.62
C ARG A 585 -10.22 -1.02 -26.52
N THR A 586 -9.10 -0.96 -27.23
CA THR A 586 -7.97 -1.89 -27.12
C THR A 586 -6.70 -1.04 -26.95
N LEU A 587 -6.54 -0.45 -25.76
CA LEU A 587 -5.49 0.53 -25.49
C LEU A 587 -4.08 -0.08 -25.61
N CYS A 588 -3.42 0.18 -26.73
CA CYS A 588 -2.03 -0.20 -26.98
C CYS A 588 -1.08 1.00 -26.79
N ALA A 589 -0.05 0.82 -25.96
CA ALA A 589 1.06 1.76 -25.82
C ALA A 589 2.24 1.38 -26.73
N GLU A 590 3.05 2.38 -27.13
CA GLU A 590 4.33 2.16 -27.81
C GLU A 590 5.29 1.42 -26.87
N LYS A 591 5.81 0.25 -27.26
CA LYS A 591 6.72 -0.53 -26.41
C LYS A 591 8.17 -0.33 -26.82
N ILE A 592 9.01 0.10 -25.87
CA ILE A 592 10.45 0.27 -26.06
C ILE A 592 11.19 -0.83 -25.26
N PRO A 593 12.07 -1.62 -25.92
CA PRO A 593 12.75 -2.78 -25.32
C PRO A 593 14.09 -2.45 -24.64
#